data_AF-A0A2X2T520-F1
#
_entry.id   AF-A0A2X2T520-F1
#
_cell.length_a   1.000
_cell.length_b   1.000
_cell.length_c   1.000
_cell.angle_alpha   90.00
_cell.angle_beta   90.00
_cell.angle_gamma   90.00
#
_symmetry.space_group_name_H-M   'P 1'
#
loop_
_entity.id
_entity.type
_entity.pdbx_description
1 polymer ?
#
loop_
_entity_poly.entity_id
_entity_poly.type
_entity_poly.pdbx_seq_one_letter_code
_entity_poly.pdbx_strand_id
1 'polypeptide(L)' 'MNMEVFCLLMVTSLGIMGIITPYGTGPSPIYYGSGYLPTKDYWRLGTIFGGLFLVALLVIGYPWMSLMF' A
#
# COMPACT_ATOMS: atom_id res chain seq x y z
N MET A 1 17.36 -1.89 14.43
CA MET A 1 16.81 -1.02 13.37
C MET A 1 16.91 0.41 13.87
N ASN A 2 17.53 1.30 13.09
CA ASN A 2 17.59 2.74 13.42
C ASN A 2 16.14 3.27 13.57
N MET A 3 15.90 4.12 14.58
CA MET A 3 14.59 4.73 14.83
C MET A 3 14.09 5.49 13.59
N GLU A 4 14.98 6.16 12.87
CA GLU A 4 14.64 6.92 11.65
C GLU A 4 14.14 5.99 10.56
N VAL A 5 14.86 4.88 10.31
CA VAL A 5 14.47 3.85 9.33
C VAL A 5 13.14 3.20 9.71
N PHE A 6 12.90 2.97 11.00
CA PHE A 6 11.61 2.43 11.48
C PHE A 6 10.46 3.41 11.24
N CYS A 7 10.64 4.69 11.59
CA CYS A 7 9.63 5.72 11.35
C CYS A 7 9.33 5.88 9.85
N LEU A 8 10.35 5.88 9.00
CA LEU A 8 10.18 5.97 7.55
C LEU A 8 9.44 4.75 6.98
N LEU A 9 9.76 3.53 7.43
CA LEU A 9 9.02 2.32 7.06
C LEU A 9 7.53 2.41 7.42
N MET A 10 7.22 2.89 8.62
CA MET A 10 5.83 3.05 9.08
C MET A 10 5.09 4.08 8.23
N VAL A 11 5.66 5.26 8.00
CA VAL A 11 5.02 6.32 7.19
C VAL A 11 4.83 5.87 5.75
N THR A 12 5.82 5.21 5.14
CA THR A 12 5.74 4.75 3.74
C THR A 12 4.72 3.62 3.57
N SER A 13 4.50 2.78 4.59
CA SER A 13 3.47 1.74 4.55
C SER A 13 2.02 2.27 4.49
N LEU A 14 1.77 3.53 4.93
CA LEU A 14 0.43 4.13 4.87
C LEU A 14 -0.10 4.23 3.44
N GLY A 15 0.78 4.39 2.44
CA GLY A 15 0.40 4.42 1.03
C GLY A 15 -0.21 3.09 0.54
N ILE A 16 0.14 1.98 1.17
CA ILE A 16 -0.34 0.64 0.79
C ILE A 16 -1.80 0.44 1.24
N MET A 17 -2.22 1.05 2.35
CA MET A 17 -3.58 0.95 2.89
C MET A 17 -4.65 1.36 1.86
N GLY A 18 -4.37 2.37 1.03
CA GLY A 18 -5.35 2.91 0.10
C GLY A 18 -5.76 1.99 -1.05
N ILE A 19 -4.96 0.95 -1.33
CA ILE A 19 -5.17 0.01 -2.42
C ILE A 19 -5.94 -1.25 -1.98
N ILE A 20 -5.89 -1.60 -0.70
CA ILE A 20 -6.37 -2.91 -0.22
C ILE A 20 -7.91 -2.98 -0.21
N THR A 21 -8.58 -1.87 0.13
CA THR A 21 -10.03 -1.87 0.34
C THR A 21 -10.72 -0.67 -0.32
N PRO A 22 -12.00 -0.83 -0.73
CA PRO A 22 -12.77 0.26 -1.32
C PRO A 22 -13.06 1.41 -0.35
N TYR A 23 -12.69 1.28 0.92
CA TYR A 23 -12.86 2.29 1.96
C TYR A 23 -11.52 2.82 2.48
N GLY A 24 -10.40 2.42 1.86
CA GLY A 24 -9.06 2.72 2.37
C GLY A 24 -8.64 4.18 2.22
N THR A 25 -9.09 4.87 1.16
CA THR A 25 -8.82 6.31 0.93
C THR A 25 -10.02 6.99 0.29
N GLY A 26 -10.07 8.33 0.33
CA GLY A 26 -11.12 9.14 -0.29
C GLY A 26 -11.51 8.79 -1.75
N PRO A 27 -10.58 8.49 -2.67
CA PRO A 27 -10.92 8.07 -4.03
C PRO A 27 -11.45 6.63 -4.13
N SER A 28 -11.16 5.75 -3.16
CA SER A 28 -11.52 4.33 -3.22
C SER A 28 -13.04 4.10 -3.31
N PRO A 29 -13.90 4.79 -2.53
CA PRO A 29 -15.36 4.69 -2.65
C PRO A 29 -15.90 5.28 -3.96
N ILE A 30 -15.20 6.25 -4.56
CA ILE A 30 -15.61 6.85 -5.84
C ILE A 30 -15.49 5.81 -6.95
N TYR A 31 -14.35 5.10 -7.01
CA TYR A 31 -14.17 4.00 -7.97
C TYR A 31 -15.14 2.85 -7.71
N TYR A 32 -15.33 2.47 -6.44
CA TYR A 32 -16.24 1.39 -6.05
C TYR A 32 -17.71 1.71 -6.34
N GLY A 33 -18.15 2.94 -6.04
CA GLY A 33 -19.52 3.41 -6.26
C GLY A 33 -19.85 3.75 -7.71
N SER A 34 -18.84 3.89 -8.57
CA SER A 34 -19.03 4.20 -10.00
C SER A 34 -19.66 3.06 -10.82
N GLY A 35 -19.68 1.84 -10.29
CA GLY A 35 -20.18 0.65 -10.99
C GLY A 35 -19.24 0.06 -12.05
N TYR A 36 -18.11 0.73 -12.35
CA TYR A 36 -17.12 0.22 -13.31
C TYR A 36 -16.19 -0.86 -12.74
N LEU A 37 -16.02 -0.91 -11.42
CA LEU A 37 -15.11 -1.85 -10.76
C LEU A 37 -15.91 -2.79 -9.83
N PRO A 38 -16.18 -4.04 -10.26
CA PRO A 38 -16.91 -5.01 -9.44
C PRO A 38 -16.21 -5.29 -8.11
N THR A 39 -16.99 -5.51 -7.05
CA THR A 39 -16.47 -5.77 -5.69
C THR A 39 -15.42 -6.88 -5.66
N LYS A 40 -15.69 -8.00 -6.35
CA LYS A 40 -14.78 -9.15 -6.39
C LYS A 40 -13.42 -8.78 -6.97
N ASP A 41 -13.40 -8.00 -8.04
CA ASP A 41 -12.16 -7.59 -8.70
C ASP A 41 -11.44 -6.52 -7.88
N TYR A 42 -12.16 -5.62 -7.21
CA TYR A 42 -11.57 -4.66 -6.27
C TYR A 42 -10.74 -5.37 -5.19
N TRP A 43 -11.34 -6.33 -4.48
CA TRP A 43 -10.65 -7.06 -3.41
C TRP A 43 -9.53 -7.95 -3.94
N ARG A 44 -9.70 -8.57 -5.12
CA ARG A 44 -8.66 -9.38 -5.77
C ARG A 44 -7.45 -8.53 -6.15
N LEU A 45 -7.68 -7.40 -6.84
CA LEU A 45 -6.63 -6.48 -7.25
C LEU A 45 -5.98 -5.83 -6.02
N GLY A 46 -6.76 -5.44 -5.02
CA GLY A 46 -6.24 -4.90 -3.76
C GLY A 46 -5.31 -5.86 -3.02
N THR A 47 -5.63 -7.16 -3.02
CA THR A 47 -4.76 -8.19 -2.41
C THR A 47 -3.47 -8.39 -3.22
N ILE A 48 -3.57 -8.45 -4.55
CA ILE A 48 -2.41 -8.64 -5.44
C ILE A 48 -1.46 -7.44 -5.35
N PHE A 49 -1.98 -6.23 -5.55
CA PHE A 49 -1.18 -5.02 -5.53
C PHE A 49 -0.72 -4.65 -4.11
N GLY A 50 -1.55 -4.88 -3.09
CA GLY A 50 -1.14 -4.73 -1.69
C GLY A 50 0.05 -5.63 -1.34
N GLY A 51 0.01 -6.90 -1.75
CA GLY A 51 1.14 -7.83 -1.59
C GLY A 51 2.38 -7.39 -2.38
N LEU A 52 2.21 -7.00 -3.65
CA LEU A 52 3.30 -6.54 -4.50
C LEU A 52 3.98 -5.29 -3.93
N PHE A 53 3.22 -4.30 -3.46
CA PHE A 53 3.77 -3.08 -2.88
C PHE A 53 4.39 -3.32 -1.51
N LEU A 54 3.85 -4.24 -0.70
CA LEU A 54 4.48 -4.65 0.55
C LEU A 54 5.83 -5.33 0.30
N VAL A 55 5.90 -6.26 -0.66
CA VAL A 55 7.16 -6.92 -1.05
C VAL A 55 8.14 -5.88 -1.59
N ALA A 56 7.71 -4.96 -2.45
CA ALA A 56 8.57 -3.89 -2.94
C ALA A 56 9.08 -2.99 -1.81
N LEU A 57 8.25 -2.63 -0.84
CA LEU A 57 8.65 -1.83 0.31
C LEU A 57 9.72 -2.55 1.16
N LEU A 58 9.57 -3.85 1.39
CA LEU A 58 10.51 -4.62 2.20
C LEU A 58 11.81 -5.00 1.46
N VAL A 59 11.73 -5.28 0.16
CA VAL A 59 12.89 -5.73 -0.63
C VAL A 59 13.68 -4.56 -1.22
N ILE A 60 13.03 -3.43 -1.50
CA ILE A 60 13.66 -2.25 -2.13
C ILE A 60 13.72 -1.11 -1.12
N GLY A 61 12.58 -0.76 -0.52
CA GLY A 61 12.48 0.39 0.38
C GLY A 61 13.35 0.24 1.63
N TYR A 62 13.26 -0.90 2.32
CA TYR A 62 14.04 -1.14 3.53
C TYR A 62 15.56 -1.10 3.29
N PRO A 63 16.14 -1.82 2.32
CA PRO A 63 17.57 -1.71 2.03
C PRO A 63 17.99 -0.30 1.63
N TRP A 64 17.18 0.40 0.83
CA TRP A 64 17.45 1.78 0.45
C TRP A 64 17.52 2.71 1.67
N MET A 65 16.53 2.64 2.56
CA MET A 65 16.51 3.44 3.78
C MET A 65 17.67 3.11 4.71
N SER A 66 18.01 1.83 4.87
CA SER A 66 19.13 1.39 5.71
C SER A 66 20.51 1.74 5.14
N LEU A 67 20.62 2.06 3.85
CA LEU A 67 21.86 2.52 3.23
C LEU A 67 22.05 4.04 3.38
N MET A 68 20.95 4.78 3.46
CA MET A 68 20.96 6.25 3.49
C MET A 68 20.94 6.84 4.91
N PHE A 69 20.43 6.10 5.90
CA PHE A 69 20.24 6.50 7.29
C PHE A 69 20.70 5.39 8.25
#